data_AF-A0A855GPV4-F1
#
_entry.id   AF-A0A855GPV4-F1
#
_cell.length_a   1.000
_cell.length_b   1.000
_cell.length_c   1.000
_cell.angle_alpha   90.00
_cell.angle_beta   90.00
_cell.angle_gamma   90.00
#
_symmetry.space_group_name_H-M   'P 1'
#
loop_
_entity.id
_entity.type
_entity.pdbx_description
1 polymer ?
#
loop_
_entity_poly.entity_id
_entity_poly.type
_entity_poly.pdbx_seq_one_letter_code
_entity_poly.pdbx_strand_id
1 'polypeptide(L)' 'MQEWVKEGTNYWENEECPREYLENALKGLIHFIEDIHVDDELVRNMSDEELKNKIDFYEYVADK' A
#
# COMPACT_ATOMS: atom_id res chain seq x y z
N MET A 1 7.17 14.74 -10.61
CA MET A 1 6.02 14.54 -9.69
C MET A 1 5.15 13.51 -10.38
N GLN A 2 4.86 12.38 -9.73
CA GLN A 2 3.96 11.40 -10.34
C GLN A 2 2.57 12.05 -10.46
N GLU A 3 1.97 12.00 -11.65
CA GLU A 3 0.74 12.75 -11.97
C GLU A 3 -0.47 12.33 -11.11
N TRP A 4 -0.40 11.13 -10.53
CA TRP A 4 -1.42 10.59 -9.64
C TRP A 4 -1.27 11.07 -8.18
N VAL A 5 -0.19 11.76 -7.79
CA VAL A 5 -0.08 12.23 -6.39
C VAL A 5 -0.99 13.45 -6.22
N LYS A 6 -2.02 13.32 -5.39
CA LYS A 6 -2.99 14.39 -5.09
C LYS A 6 -2.81 14.87 -3.65
N GLU A 7 -2.66 16.18 -3.48
CA GLU A 7 -2.53 16.80 -2.16
C GLU A 7 -3.80 16.59 -1.32
N GLY A 8 -3.65 16.19 -0.05
CA GLY A 8 -4.77 15.97 0.87
C GLY A 8 -5.56 14.68 0.65
N THR A 9 -5.07 13.76 -0.19
CA THR A 9 -5.67 12.43 -0.38
C THR A 9 -4.57 11.38 -0.18
N ASN A 10 -4.87 10.33 0.57
CA ASN A 10 -3.94 9.23 0.73
C ASN A 10 -3.74 8.54 -0.63
N TYR A 11 -2.51 8.10 -0.93
CA TYR A 11 -2.23 7.53 -2.24
C TYR A 11 -3.07 6.26 -2.53
N TRP A 12 -3.41 5.48 -1.50
CA TRP A 12 -4.28 4.30 -1.63
C TRP A 12 -5.75 4.63 -1.85
N GLU A 13 -6.19 5.86 -1.55
CA GLU A 13 -7.54 6.34 -1.85
C GLU A 13 -7.66 6.87 -3.28
N ASN A 14 -6.55 7.24 -3.92
CA ASN A 14 -6.59 7.73 -5.30
C ASN A 14 -6.73 6.57 -6.30
N GLU A 15 -7.82 6.57 -7.08
CA GLU A 15 -8.07 5.61 -8.16
C GLU A 15 -7.02 5.65 -9.29
N GLU A 16 -6.32 6.77 -9.45
CA GLU A 16 -5.24 6.90 -10.44
C GLU A 16 -3.89 6.36 -9.92
N CYS A 17 -3.79 5.98 -8.64
CA CYS A 17 -2.58 5.38 -8.11
C CYS A 17 -2.33 4.02 -8.80
N PRO A 18 -1.16 3.81 -9.41
CA PRO A 18 -0.83 2.53 -10.03
C PRO A 18 -0.89 1.42 -8.99
N ARG A 19 -1.55 0.31 -9.35
CA ARG A 19 -1.65 -0.85 -8.47
C ARG A 19 -0.28 -1.36 -8.01
N GLU A 20 0.71 -1.41 -8.91
CA GLU A 20 2.09 -1.80 -8.56
C GLU A 20 2.69 -0.95 -7.43
N TYR A 21 2.34 0.35 -7.37
CA TYR A 21 2.76 1.21 -6.28
C TYR A 21 2.15 0.77 -4.95
N LEU A 22 0.84 0.47 -4.95
CA LEU A 22 0.14 -0.06 -3.77
C LEU A 22 0.73 -1.40 -3.31
N GLU A 23 1.01 -2.31 -4.25
CA GLU A 23 1.63 -3.60 -3.94
C GLU A 23 2.99 -3.44 -3.27
N ASN A 24 3.84 -2.56 -3.80
CA ASN A 24 5.16 -2.29 -3.23
C ASN A 24 5.09 -1.55 -1.89
N ALA A 25 4.13 -0.63 -1.74
CA ALA A 25 3.91 0.07 -0.49
C ALA A 25 3.50 -0.90 0.62
N LEU A 26 2.55 -1.82 0.35
CA LEU A 26 2.15 -2.83 1.33
C LEU A 26 3.33 -3.70 1.78
N LYS A 27 4.16 -4.18 0.84
CA LYS A 27 5.35 -4.99 1.16
C LYS A 27 6.34 -4.20 2.01
N GLY A 28 6.59 -2.95 1.67
CA GLY A 28 7.49 -2.06 2.42
C GLY A 28 6.99 -1.82 3.84
N LEU A 29 5.70 -1.56 4.01
CA LEU A 29 5.06 -1.35 5.31
C LEU A 29 5.13 -2.60 6.20
N ILE A 30 4.82 -3.78 5.66
CA ILE A 30 4.91 -5.04 6.41
C ILE A 30 6.36 -5.32 6.81
N HIS A 31 7.31 -5.12 5.90
CA HIS A 31 8.72 -5.30 6.23
C HIS A 31 9.17 -4.31 7.32
N PHE A 32 8.74 -3.05 7.24
CA PHE A 32 9.09 -2.03 8.23
C PHE A 32 8.55 -2.35 9.64
N ILE A 33 7.30 -2.84 9.73
CA ILE A 33 6.62 -3.05 11.01
C ILE A 33 6.91 -4.42 11.60
N GLU A 34 6.92 -5.46 10.77
CA GLU A 34 6.99 -6.86 11.22
C GLU A 34 8.35 -7.52 10.95
N ASP A 35 9.24 -6.86 10.20
CA ASP A 35 10.50 -7.43 9.69
C ASP A 35 10.29 -8.69 8.84
N ILE A 36 9.13 -8.78 8.17
CA ILE A 36 8.73 -9.92 7.33
C ILE A 36 8.78 -9.54 5.84
N HIS A 37 9.33 -10.44 5.02
CA HIS A 37 9.27 -10.33 3.57
C HIS A 37 8.02 -11.04 3.03
N VAL A 38 7.19 -10.29 2.31
CA VAL A 38 5.95 -10.81 1.73
C VAL A 38 6.18 -11.20 0.27
N ASP A 39 5.65 -12.37 -0.10
CA ASP A 39 5.73 -12.88 -1.47
C ASP A 39 4.94 -11.99 -2.45
N ASP A 40 5.54 -11.73 -3.61
CA ASP A 40 4.93 -10.95 -4.69
C ASP A 40 3.60 -11.55 -5.19
N GLU A 41 3.52 -12.88 -5.27
CA GLU A 41 2.32 -13.60 -5.72
C GLU A 41 1.17 -13.41 -4.75
N LEU A 42 1.46 -13.42 -3.44
CA LEU A 42 0.43 -13.20 -2.41
C LEU A 42 -0.22 -11.82 -2.57
N VAL A 43 0.60 -10.78 -2.76
CA VAL A 43 0.12 -9.39 -2.89
C VAL A 43 -0.61 -9.19 -4.22
N ARG A 44 -0.11 -9.76 -5.32
CA ARG A 44 -0.76 -9.68 -6.64
C ARG A 44 -2.14 -10.32 -6.68
N ASN A 45 -2.37 -11.35 -5.87
CA ASN A 45 -3.65 -12.06 -5.80
C ASN A 45 -4.69 -11.36 -4.90
N MET A 46 -4.35 -10.27 -4.20
CA MET A 46 -5.31 -9.50 -3.41
C MET A 46 -6.23 -8.66 -4.30
N SER A 47 -7.49 -8.48 -3.91
CA SER A 47 -8.34 -7.46 -4.52
C SER A 47 -7.83 -6.05 -4.23
N ASP A 48 -8.23 -5.07 -5.04
CA ASP A 48 -7.88 -3.66 -4.78
C ASP A 48 -8.37 -3.19 -3.41
N GLU A 49 -9.57 -3.63 -2.98
CA GLU A 49 -10.13 -3.29 -1.68
C GLU A 49 -9.28 -3.88 -0.53
N GLU A 50 -8.92 -5.16 -0.61
CA GLU A 50 -8.05 -5.79 0.39
C GLU A 50 -6.68 -5.13 0.47
N LEU A 51 -6.11 -4.77 -0.69
CA LEU A 51 -4.82 -4.09 -0.78
C LEU A 51 -4.87 -2.72 -0.08
N LYS A 52 -5.89 -1.91 -0.40
CA LYS A 52 -6.09 -0.59 0.20
C LYS A 52 -6.35 -0.67 1.70
N ASN A 53 -7.20 -1.58 2.15
CA ASN A 53 -7.51 -1.76 3.58
C ASN A 53 -6.27 -2.18 4.39
N LYS A 54 -5.41 -3.02 3.81
CA LYS A 54 -4.15 -3.42 4.47
C LYS A 54 -3.15 -2.27 4.53
N ILE A 55 -3.01 -1.49 3.46
CA ILE A 55 -2.15 -0.31 3.45
C ILE A 55 -2.60 0.68 4.52
N ASP A 56 -3.88 1.03 4.56
CA ASP A 56 -4.46 1.93 5.57
C ASP A 56 -4.15 1.47 7.00
N PHE A 57 -4.32 0.17 7.28
CA PHE A 57 -3.98 -0.40 8.57
C PHE A 57 -2.51 -0.24 8.92
N TYR A 58 -1.59 -0.63 8.02
CA TYR A 58 -0.16 -0.59 8.33
C TYR A 58 0.39 0.84 8.37
N GLU A 59 -0.10 1.76 7.55
CA GLU A 59 0.23 3.20 7.66
C GLU A 59 -0.18 3.75 9.03
N TYR A 60 -1.40 3.45 9.48
CA TYR A 60 -1.85 3.83 10.82
C TYR A 60 -1.00 3.23 11.96
N VAL A 61 -0.47 2.02 11.77
CA VAL A 61 0.43 1.40 12.74
C VAL A 61 1.83 2.04 12.69
N ALA A 62 2.34 2.38 11.51
CA ALA A 62 3.64 3.03 11.35
C ALA A 62 3.68 4.44 11.94
N ASP A 63 2.56 5.17 11.89
CA ASP A 63 2.43 6.53 12.43
C ASP A 63 2.37 6.60 13.98
N LYS A 64 2.31 5.46 14.68
CA LYS A 64 2.21 5.37 16.15
C LYS A 64 3.52 5.02 16.84
#